data_AF-A0A6B9FTX0-F1
#
_entry.id   AF-A0A6B9FTX0-F1
#
_cell.length_a   1.000
_cell.length_b   1.000
_cell.length_c   1.000
_cell.angle_alpha   90.00
_cell.angle_beta   90.00
_cell.angle_gamma   90.00
#
_symmetry.space_group_name_H-M   'P 1'
#
loop_
_entity.id
_entity.type
_entity.pdbx_description
1 polymer ?
#
loop_
_entity_poly.entity_id
_entity_poly.type
_entity_poly.pdbx_seq_one_letter_code
_entity_poly.pdbx_strand_id
1 'polypeptide(L)' 'MGDIDPILEAVEALRLLGKTVEPWSDDFALWLVDGETLTDSDLLALAIRLGVMDSPGTLQ' A
#
# COMPACT_ATOMS: atom_id res chain seq x y z
N MET A 1 14.18 -13.35 -10.52
CA MET A 1 13.38 -12.14 -10.30
C MET A 1 12.79 -12.29 -8.92
N GLY A 2 13.10 -11.39 -7.97
CA GLY A 2 12.33 -11.37 -6.73
C GLY A 2 10.94 -10.86 -7.07
N ASP A 3 9.89 -11.61 -6.73
CA ASP A 3 8.54 -11.08 -6.77
C ASP A 3 8.53 -9.85 -5.86
N ILE A 4 8.35 -8.66 -6.46
CA ILE A 4 8.15 -7.44 -5.69
C ILE A 4 6.79 -7.62 -5.02
N ASP A 5 6.77 -7.66 -3.70
CA ASP A 5 5.52 -7.72 -2.95
C ASP A 5 4.76 -6.40 -3.22
N PRO A 6 3.60 -6.45 -3.89
CA PRO A 6 2.85 -5.25 -4.24
C PRO A 6 2.42 -4.46 -2.99
N ILE A 7 2.30 -5.12 -1.82
CA ILE A 7 2.02 -4.44 -0.56
C ILE A 7 3.20 -3.58 -0.14
N LEU A 8 4.43 -4.12 -0.23
CA LEU A 8 5.63 -3.37 0.13
C LEU A 8 5.84 -2.18 -0.83
N GLU A 9 5.58 -2.37 -2.12
CA GLU A 9 5.61 -1.28 -3.11
C GLU A 9 4.61 -0.17 -2.75
N ALA A 10 3.38 -0.53 -2.36
CA ALA A 10 2.37 0.44 -1.92
C ALA A 10 2.83 1.22 -0.68
N VAL A 11 3.41 0.53 0.31
CA VAL A 11 3.95 1.17 1.52
C VAL A 11 5.03 2.20 1.16
N GLU A 12 5.98 1.82 0.30
CA GLU A 12 7.08 2.70 -0.12
C GLU A 12 6.55 3.91 -0.91
N ALA A 13 5.64 3.68 -1.85
CA ALA A 13 5.04 4.72 -2.67
C ALA A 13 4.25 5.75 -1.82
N LEU A 14 3.46 5.28 -0.85
CA LEU A 14 2.71 6.15 0.07
C LEU A 14 3.65 6.94 0.99
N ARG A 15 4.74 6.33 1.47
CA ARG A 15 5.77 7.04 2.26
C ARG A 15 6.49 8.11 1.45
N LEU A 16 6.80 7.85 0.19
CA LEU A 16 7.38 8.84 -0.73
C LEU A 16 6.43 10.02 -0.98
N LEU A 17 5.12 9.79 -0.94
CA LEU A 17 4.10 10.84 -1.00
C LEU A 17 3.98 11.64 0.31
N GLY A 18 4.71 11.25 1.36
CA GLY A 18 4.72 11.90 2.67
C GLY A 18 3.67 11.39 3.66
N LYS A 19 3.03 10.24 3.38
CA LYS A 19 2.12 9.59 4.33
C LYS A 19 2.89 8.79 5.37
N THR A 20 2.38 8.76 6.59
CA THR A 20 2.93 7.90 7.64
C THR A 20 2.28 6.53 7.52
N VAL A 21 3.07 5.49 7.19
CA VAL A 21 2.58 4.11 7.01
C VAL A 21 3.35 3.17 7.92
N GLU A 22 2.65 2.51 8.84
CA GLU A 22 3.23 1.64 9.88
C GLU A 22 2.47 0.31 9.98
N PRO A 23 3.13 -0.83 10.24
CA PRO A 23 2.44 -2.08 10.52
C PRO A 23 1.70 -1.99 11.86
N TRP A 24 0.41 -2.36 11.88
CA TRP A 24 -0.43 -2.26 13.07
C TRP A 24 -0.55 -3.57 13.87
N SER A 25 -0.31 -4.73 13.24
CA SER A 25 -0.37 -6.03 13.91
C SER A 25 0.61 -7.04 13.29
N ASP A 26 1.17 -7.91 14.13
CA ASP A 26 2.00 -9.05 13.70
C ASP A 26 1.18 -10.21 13.12
N ASP A 27 -0.13 -10.28 13.42
CA ASP A 27 -1.00 -11.43 13.07
C ASP A 27 -1.98 -11.13 11.91
N PHE A 28 -2.25 -9.86 11.62
CA PHE A 28 -3.12 -9.45 10.52
C PHE A 28 -2.46 -8.32 9.74
N ALA A 29 -2.50 -8.41 8.41
CA ALA A 29 -1.96 -7.43 7.48
C ALA A 29 -2.79 -6.13 7.48
N LEU A 30 -2.72 -5.43 8.61
CA LEU A 30 -3.31 -4.15 8.88
C LEU A 30 -2.20 -3.11 8.96
N TRP A 31 -2.43 -1.99 8.30
CA TRP A 31 -1.52 -0.87 8.17
C TRP A 31 -2.16 0.36 8.78
N LEU A 32 -1.41 1.09 9.59
CA LEU A 32 -1.81 2.41 10.02
C LEU A 32 -1.31 3.44 9.00
N VAL A 33 -2.23 4.13 8.34
CA VAL A 33 -1.93 5.20 7.38
C VAL A 33 -2.48 6.52 7.90
N ASP A 34 -1.60 7.45 8.27
CA ASP A 34 -1.96 8.75 8.86
C ASP A 34 -2.93 8.64 10.05
N GLY A 35 -2.87 7.54 10.80
CA GLY A 35 -3.73 7.25 11.95
C GLY A 35 -5.00 6.44 11.63
N GLU A 36 -5.25 6.09 10.36
CA GLU A 36 -6.36 5.22 9.94
C GLU A 36 -5.89 3.79 9.68
N THR A 37 -6.63 2.80 10.15
CA THR A 37 -6.30 1.38 9.94
C THR A 37 -6.84 0.90 8.60
N LEU A 38 -5.95 0.39 7.73
CA LEU A 38 -6.26 -0.14 6.41
C LEU A 38 -5.86 -1.61 6.30
N THR A 39 -6.63 -2.39 5.56
CA THR A 39 -6.20 -3.73 5.11
C THR A 39 -5.21 -3.61 3.95
N ASP A 40 -4.50 -4.68 3.61
CA ASP A 40 -3.69 -4.77 2.38
C ASP A 40 -4.46 -4.32 1.12
N SER A 41 -5.72 -4.72 1.00
CA SER A 41 -6.55 -4.38 -0.15
C SER A 41 -6.87 -2.88 -0.18
N ASP A 42 -7.14 -2.28 0.99
CA ASP A 42 -7.41 -0.86 1.10
C ASP A 42 -6.13 -0.03 0.87
N LEU A 43 -4.98 -0.53 1.33
CA LEU A 43 -3.67 0.09 1.13
C LEU A 43 -3.33 0.16 -0.36
N LEU A 44 -3.49 -0.96 -1.09
CA LEU A 44 -3.30 -1.01 -2.54
C LEU A 44 -4.28 -0.07 -3.27
N ALA A 45 -5.56 -0.11 -2.90
CA ALA A 45 -6.57 0.76 -3.49
C ALA A 45 -6.25 2.25 -3.26
N LEU A 46 -5.71 2.60 -2.09
CA LEU A 46 -5.26 3.96 -1.79
C LEU A 46 -4.08 4.37 -2.67
N ALA A 47 -3.06 3.53 -2.80
CA ALA A 47 -1.91 3.79 -3.67
C ALA A 47 -2.32 4.02 -5.13
N ILE A 48 -3.25 3.20 -5.65
CA ILE A 48 -3.80 3.35 -7.00
C ILE A 48 -4.61 4.65 -7.13
N ARG A 49 -5.48 4.95 -6.16
CA ARG A 49 -6.31 6.17 -6.16
C ARG A 49 -5.47 7.45 -6.12
N LEU A 50 -4.30 7.41 -5.47
CA LEU A 50 -3.36 8.53 -5.40
C LEU A 50 -2.44 8.59 -6.63
N GLY A 51 -2.52 7.62 -7.54
CA GLY A 51 -1.70 7.56 -8.75
C GLY A 51 -0.24 7.26 -8.50
N VAL A 52 0.09 6.69 -7.33
CA VAL A 52 1.47 6.30 -6.97
C VAL A 52 1.79 4.84 -7.30
N MET A 53 0.77 4.07 -7.68
CA MET A 53 0.90 2.74 -8.28
C MET A 53 -0.12 2.58 -9.41
N ASP A 54 0.24 1.78 -10.41
CA ASP A 54 -0.70 1.34 -11.44
C ASP A 54 -1.65 0.27 -10.88
N SER A 55 -2.91 0.30 -11.29
CA SER A 55 -3.80 -0.82 -11.00
C SER A 55 -3.24 -2.08 -11.65
N PRO A 56 -3.20 -3.24 -10.96
CA PRO A 56 -2.69 -4.50 -11.52
C PRO A 56 -3.51 -5.09 -12.69
N GLY A 57 -4.30 -4.27 -13.39
CA GLY A 57 -5.02 -4.62 -14.60
C GLY A 57 -5.55 -3.39 -15.32
N THR A 58 -4.69 -2.71 -16.09
CA THR A 58 -5.11 -2.09 -17.37
C THR A 58 -3.94 -1.97 -18.37
N LEU A 59 -3.19 -3.05 -18.56
CA LEU A 59 -2.56 -3.31 -19.86
C LEU A 59 -3.31 -4.48 -20.50
N GLN A 60 -4.37 -4.11 -21.22
CA GLN A 60 -5.14 -4.79 -22.28
C GLN A 60 -5.36 -6.31 -22.21
#